data_AF-A0AAV4HWX5-F1
#
_entry.id   AF-A0AAV4HWX5-F1
#
_cell.length_a   1.000
_cell.length_b   1.000
_cell.length_c   1.000
_cell.angle_alpha   90.00
_cell.angle_beta   90.00
_cell.angle_gamma   90.00
#
_symmetry.space_group_name_H-M   'P 1'
#
loop_
_entity.id
_entity.type
_entity.pdbx_description
1 polymer ?
#
loop_
_entity_poly.entity_id
_entity_poly.type
_entity_poly.pdbx_seq_one_letter_code
_entity_poly.pdbx_strand_id
1 'polypeptide(L)'
;MASNDEEVVMTPSKHGKVTHIKIERRKREKINQHDVVYQGGGQHKGLVVNRKDAEDEDLGKPQLQLGFMCFLVDQKTEEHYVESRKLKFWYVENTDYYNQVTTAYEFFKELVRPESFPRDYVGFIKKCMKQMQSDRYRLARKVDLEVEHMDASDAPTSPGYNKVDNRPIEEIVREKLLTVLESAYPNVLSVEDLVRISAADESVVTLQLQELQSRDLIQPMENGGFVRRVLDDKTGESNVYTTGYIGEHKVVTTKLPAIGHFRAAQISSGNTTTRLLGTFQNIEHVFLVGCSGSVPHFTDYYKHGRLGDVVISTCDSNGSIYYYCDKITQDKEGEIHYQMKTWAPKELELQKVVGKLRSTLETDPNFAPWEQYIREGQELLQSQEQDYTRPPRANDRLYMGIGEGQSFDTEFDQVLDSIVGNRKDSFMFVRGLADYVDGSRNKEWQPYAALCAAAVVKTIINSLHNSQLDDL
;
A
#
# COMPACT_ATOMS: atom_id res chain seq x y z
N MET A 1 37.94 21.73 -11.79
CA MET A 1 39.13 20.89 -11.57
C MET A 1 39.02 20.32 -10.17
N ALA A 2 38.86 19.01 -10.03
CA ALA A 2 38.73 18.37 -8.72
C ALA A 2 39.98 18.67 -7.88
N SER A 3 39.79 19.03 -6.60
CA SER A 3 40.87 18.95 -5.62
C SER A 3 41.39 17.52 -5.63
N ASN A 4 42.59 17.32 -6.18
CA ASN A 4 43.24 16.03 -6.40
C ASN A 4 43.74 15.37 -5.09
N ASP A 5 43.25 15.82 -3.94
CA ASP A 5 43.88 15.62 -2.64
C ASP A 5 43.04 14.77 -1.67
N GLU A 6 41.82 14.39 -2.05
CA GLU A 6 40.94 13.52 -1.27
C GLU A 6 40.67 12.20 -1.99
N GLU A 7 40.76 11.10 -1.25
CA GLU A 7 40.37 9.76 -1.69
C GLU A 7 39.19 9.27 -0.84
N VAL A 8 38.40 8.36 -1.42
CA VAL A 8 37.31 7.68 -0.70
C VAL A 8 37.85 6.39 -0.13
N VAL A 9 37.83 6.28 1.19
CA VAL A 9 38.37 5.15 1.93
C VAL A 9 37.22 4.31 2.47
N MET A 10 37.27 3.00 2.24
CA MET A 10 36.34 2.03 2.82
C MET A 10 37.04 1.18 3.89
N THR A 11 36.49 1.15 5.09
CA THR A 11 36.99 0.38 6.23
C THR A 11 35.89 -0.57 6.73
N PRO A 12 36.02 -1.89 6.51
CA PRO A 12 35.03 -2.86 6.98
C PRO A 12 35.30 -3.26 8.43
N SER A 13 34.29 -3.32 9.29
CA SER A 13 34.41 -3.84 10.66
C SER A 13 33.21 -4.72 11.02
N LYS A 14 33.35 -5.62 12.00
CA LYS A 14 32.29 -6.55 12.39
C LYS A 14 32.14 -6.58 13.91
N HIS A 15 30.93 -6.35 14.40
CA HIS A 15 30.57 -6.37 15.82
C HIS A 15 29.42 -7.37 16.01
N GLY A 16 29.72 -8.58 16.47
CA GLY A 16 28.72 -9.64 16.61
C GLY A 16 28.09 -10.02 15.26
N LYS A 17 26.76 -9.91 15.16
CA LYS A 17 25.98 -10.15 13.92
C LYS A 17 25.99 -8.97 12.94
N VAL A 18 26.47 -7.80 13.37
CA VAL A 18 26.40 -6.56 12.60
C VAL A 18 27.73 -6.31 11.88
N THR A 19 27.66 -6.04 10.58
CA THR A 19 28.79 -5.64 9.75
C THR A 19 28.69 -4.16 9.45
N HIS A 20 29.76 -3.40 9.68
CA HIS A 20 29.85 -1.98 9.37
C HIS A 20 30.80 -1.79 8.19
N ILE A 21 30.38 -1.02 7.19
CA ILE A 21 31.19 -0.65 6.04
C ILE A 21 31.25 0.86 6.02
N LYS A 22 32.32 1.38 6.64
CA LYS A 22 32.56 2.81 6.78
C LYS A 22 33.19 3.32 5.50
N ILE A 23 32.55 4.28 4.85
CA ILE A 23 33.01 4.88 3.60
C ILE A 23 33.15 6.39 3.85
N GLU A 24 34.36 6.90 3.76
CA GLU A 24 34.68 8.27 4.17
C GLU A 24 35.60 8.97 3.19
N ARG A 25 35.50 10.29 3.11
CA ARG A 25 36.45 11.12 2.37
C ARG A 25 37.62 11.45 3.29
N ARG A 26 38.81 11.03 2.90
CA ARG A 26 40.06 11.38 3.62
C ARG A 26 41.03 12.07 2.69
N LYS A 27 41.74 13.06 3.22
CA LYS A 27 42.90 13.64 2.54
C LYS A 27 43.97 12.58 2.37
N ARG A 28 44.62 12.55 1.21
CA ARG A 28 45.61 11.54 0.84
C ARG A 28 46.76 11.43 1.86
N GLU A 29 47.17 12.56 2.43
CA GLU A 29 48.21 12.66 3.46
C GLU A 29 47.82 12.00 4.80
N LYS A 30 46.51 11.92 5.10
CA LYS A 30 45.98 11.33 6.32
C LYS A 30 45.70 9.82 6.19
N ILE A 31 45.98 9.22 5.04
CA ILE A 31 45.76 7.80 4.80
C ILE A 31 47.01 7.01 5.22
N ASN A 32 46.86 6.20 6.27
CA ASN A 32 47.91 5.30 6.71
C ASN A 32 48.13 4.17 5.70
N GLN A 33 49.26 4.19 5.00
CA GLN A 33 49.58 3.20 3.96
C GLN A 33 49.74 1.78 4.50
N HIS A 34 49.97 1.59 5.80
CA HIS A 34 50.02 0.26 6.41
C HIS A 34 48.64 -0.39 6.56
N ASP A 35 47.57 0.40 6.54
CA ASP A 35 46.20 -0.09 6.65
C ASP A 35 45.58 -0.42 5.30
N VAL A 36 46.19 0.02 4.19
CA VAL A 36 45.65 -0.12 2.84
C VAL A 36 45.85 -1.55 2.32
N VAL A 37 44.74 -2.22 2.02
CA VAL A 37 44.73 -3.57 1.41
C VAL A 37 44.60 -3.48 -0.10
N TYR A 38 43.88 -2.48 -0.60
CA TYR A 38 43.65 -2.32 -2.03
C TYR A 38 43.47 -0.84 -2.40
N GLN A 39 44.04 -0.45 -3.55
CA GLN A 39 43.85 0.86 -4.16
C GLN A 39 43.33 0.68 -5.59
N GLY A 40 42.22 1.34 -5.91
CA GLY A 40 41.57 1.24 -7.20
C GLY A 40 42.38 1.87 -8.33
N GLY A 41 42.45 1.19 -9.47
CA GLY A 41 43.05 1.68 -10.72
C GLY A 41 42.01 2.10 -11.77
N GLY A 42 42.45 2.80 -12.81
CA GLY A 42 41.61 3.18 -13.96
C GLY A 42 40.36 3.96 -13.54
N GLN A 43 39.18 3.45 -13.89
CA GLN A 43 37.87 4.03 -13.53
C GLN A 43 37.53 4.01 -12.03
N HIS A 44 38.37 3.38 -11.20
CA HIS A 44 38.24 3.30 -9.74
C HIS A 44 39.36 4.07 -9.02
N LYS A 45 40.15 4.87 -9.76
CA LYS A 45 41.22 5.68 -9.18
C LYS A 45 40.65 6.60 -8.10
N GLY A 46 41.30 6.63 -6.94
CA GLY A 46 40.86 7.41 -5.77
C GLY A 46 39.92 6.67 -4.82
N LEU A 47 39.65 5.38 -5.06
CA LEU A 47 39.02 4.48 -4.09
C LEU A 47 40.07 3.65 -3.37
N VAL A 48 40.01 3.61 -2.05
CA VAL A 48 40.94 2.90 -1.17
C VAL A 48 40.15 1.96 -0.27
N VAL A 49 40.68 0.76 -0.01
CA VAL A 49 40.09 -0.22 0.92
C VAL A 49 41.11 -0.54 1.99
N ASN A 50 40.72 -0.32 3.24
CA ASN A 50 41.52 -0.61 4.42
C ASN A 50 41.26 -2.02 4.97
N ARG A 51 42.20 -2.49 5.80
CA ARG A 51 42.04 -3.67 6.66
C ARG A 51 41.01 -3.42 7.76
N LYS A 52 40.53 -4.52 8.37
CA LYS A 52 39.37 -4.49 9.27
C LYS A 52 39.60 -3.81 10.61
N ASP A 53 40.86 -3.73 11.01
CA ASP A 53 41.39 -3.20 12.26
C ASP A 53 41.97 -1.78 12.12
N ALA A 54 41.79 -1.15 10.95
CA ALA A 54 42.29 0.21 10.72
C ALA A 54 41.58 1.23 11.63
N GLU A 55 42.34 2.24 12.08
CA GLU A 55 41.82 3.29 12.95
C GLU A 55 40.76 4.15 12.24
N ASP A 56 39.66 4.37 12.95
CA ASP A 56 38.54 5.19 12.52
C ASP A 56 38.64 6.59 13.14
N GLU A 57 38.37 7.62 12.33
CA GLU A 57 38.23 8.96 12.87
C GLU A 57 36.92 9.05 13.65
N ASP A 58 36.99 9.41 14.93
CA ASP A 58 35.79 9.64 15.74
C ASP A 58 35.13 10.96 15.33
N LEU A 59 34.09 10.84 14.51
CA LEU A 59 33.25 11.96 14.07
C LEU A 59 32.02 12.15 14.97
N GLY A 60 31.97 11.47 16.12
CA GLY A 60 30.82 11.48 17.01
C GLY A 60 29.61 10.73 16.44
N LYS A 61 28.40 11.11 16.86
CA LYS A 61 27.15 10.46 16.45
C LYS A 61 26.75 10.88 15.03
N PRO A 62 26.15 9.97 14.24
CA PRO A 62 25.63 10.33 12.92
C PRO A 62 24.52 11.38 13.05
N GLN A 63 24.51 12.34 12.12
CA GLN A 63 23.49 13.39 12.07
C GLN A 63 22.19 12.91 11.42
N LEU A 64 22.26 11.93 10.50
CA LEU A 64 21.09 11.34 9.85
C LEU A 64 21.27 9.84 9.64
N GLN A 65 20.17 9.10 9.67
CA GLN A 65 20.16 7.67 9.39
C GLN A 65 18.97 7.32 8.48
N LEU A 66 19.23 6.51 7.46
CA LEU A 66 18.22 5.89 6.60
C LEU A 66 18.33 4.38 6.72
N GLY A 67 17.21 3.68 6.89
CA GLY A 67 17.18 2.22 7.02
C GLY A 67 16.24 1.59 6.01
N PHE A 68 16.61 0.42 5.50
CA PHE A 68 15.79 -0.39 4.61
C PHE A 68 16.11 -1.87 4.80
N MET A 69 15.20 -2.74 4.36
CA MET A 69 15.41 -4.20 4.41
C MET A 69 15.68 -4.73 3.01
N CYS A 70 16.51 -5.76 2.92
CA CYS A 70 16.76 -6.51 1.69
C CYS A 70 16.31 -7.96 1.87
N PHE A 71 15.58 -8.46 0.88
CA PHE A 71 15.20 -9.86 0.75
C PHE A 71 16.05 -10.45 -0.36
N LEU A 72 17.02 -11.27 0.01
CA LEU A 72 17.98 -11.86 -0.90
C LEU A 72 17.61 -13.32 -1.11
N VAL A 73 17.69 -13.78 -2.36
CA VAL A 73 17.54 -15.18 -2.71
C VAL A 73 18.86 -15.64 -3.30
N ASP A 74 19.47 -16.65 -2.69
CA ASP A 74 20.63 -17.29 -3.28
C ASP A 74 20.18 -18.11 -4.49
N GLN A 75 20.65 -17.75 -5.68
CA GLN A 75 20.25 -18.39 -6.93
C GLN A 75 20.69 -19.86 -7.04
N LYS A 76 21.64 -20.31 -6.22
CA LYS A 76 22.16 -21.68 -6.24
C LYS A 76 21.45 -22.57 -5.23
N THR A 77 21.15 -22.03 -4.05
CA THR A 77 20.54 -22.81 -2.95
C THR A 77 19.04 -22.57 -2.80
N GLU A 78 18.50 -21.54 -3.46
CA GLU A 78 17.13 -21.05 -3.29
C GLU A 78 16.81 -20.60 -1.86
N GLU A 79 17.84 -20.45 -1.01
CA GLU A 79 17.66 -20.00 0.36
C GLU A 79 17.40 -18.49 0.41
N HIS A 80 16.49 -18.11 1.31
CA HIS A 80 16.08 -16.74 1.53
C HIS A 80 16.79 -16.14 2.73
N TYR A 81 17.33 -14.95 2.55
CA TYR A 81 18.02 -14.19 3.59
C TYR A 81 17.37 -12.81 3.76
N VAL A 82 17.24 -12.39 5.01
CA VAL A 82 16.75 -11.05 5.37
C VAL A 82 17.89 -10.25 5.95
N GLU A 83 18.14 -9.08 5.38
CA GLU A 83 19.12 -8.14 5.90
C GLU A 83 18.47 -6.81 6.23
N SER A 84 18.75 -6.27 7.42
CA SER A 84 18.54 -4.85 7.72
C SER A 84 19.78 -4.08 7.30
N ARG A 85 19.60 -3.06 6.45
CA ARG A 85 20.67 -2.16 6.00
C ARG A 85 20.37 -0.75 6.47
N LYS A 86 21.30 -0.14 7.21
CA LYS A 86 21.19 1.26 7.66
C LYS A 86 22.37 2.07 7.14
N LEU A 87 22.08 3.17 6.48
CA LEU A 87 23.03 4.18 6.05
C LEU A 87 23.04 5.30 7.09
N LYS A 88 24.15 5.45 7.79
CA LYS A 88 24.39 6.53 8.76
C LYS A 88 25.28 7.59 8.13
N PHE A 89 24.87 8.84 8.19
CA PHE A 89 25.55 9.95 7.53
C PHE A 89 26.22 10.89 8.53
N TRP A 90 27.46 11.25 8.21
CA TRP A 90 28.17 12.37 8.80
C TRP A 90 28.48 13.40 7.74
N TYR A 91 28.26 14.67 8.07
CA TYR A 91 28.38 15.77 7.14
C TYR A 91 29.58 16.65 7.46
N VAL A 92 29.99 17.46 6.48
CA VAL A 92 30.94 18.56 6.69
C VAL A 92 30.35 19.54 7.71
N GLU A 93 31.20 20.11 8.58
CA GLU A 93 30.80 21.10 9.58
C GLU A 93 29.99 22.25 8.96
N ASN A 94 28.99 22.73 9.69
CA ASN A 94 28.07 23.80 9.27
C ASN A 94 27.16 23.47 8.07
N THR A 95 27.02 22.20 7.67
CA THR A 95 25.95 21.80 6.73
C THR A 95 24.59 21.98 7.40
N ASP A 96 23.69 22.77 6.81
CA ASP A 96 22.33 22.95 7.32
C ASP A 96 21.46 21.70 7.16
N TYR A 97 20.40 21.60 7.97
CA TYR A 97 19.54 20.43 8.01
C TYR A 97 18.89 20.11 6.67
N TYR A 98 18.47 21.11 5.88
CA TYR A 98 17.85 20.88 4.58
C TYR A 98 18.83 20.19 3.63
N ASN A 99 20.07 20.67 3.56
CA ASN A 99 21.11 20.06 2.75
C ASN A 99 21.53 18.68 3.25
N GLN A 100 21.53 18.44 4.57
CA GLN A 100 21.77 17.11 5.14
C GLN A 100 20.73 16.10 4.62
N VAL A 101 19.46 16.45 4.77
CA VAL A 101 18.31 15.66 4.35
C VAL A 101 18.36 15.40 2.84
N THR A 102 18.45 16.46 2.02
CA THR A 102 18.50 16.33 0.56
C THR A 102 19.66 15.45 0.09
N THR A 103 20.85 15.63 0.67
CA THR A 103 22.03 14.83 0.32
C THR A 103 21.80 13.34 0.58
N ALA A 104 21.30 12.98 1.77
CA ALA A 104 21.09 11.58 2.13
C ALA A 104 19.97 10.93 1.29
N TYR A 105 18.89 11.66 1.02
CA TYR A 105 17.80 11.15 0.19
C TYR A 105 18.23 10.94 -1.26
N GLU A 106 18.90 11.91 -1.87
CA GLU A 106 19.40 11.76 -3.23
C GLU A 106 20.48 10.68 -3.34
N PHE A 107 21.29 10.50 -2.30
CA PHE A 107 22.28 9.40 -2.22
C PHE A 107 21.56 8.05 -2.20
N PHE A 108 20.61 7.88 -1.29
CA PHE A 108 19.81 6.66 -1.17
C PHE A 108 19.04 6.36 -2.46
N LYS A 109 18.35 7.35 -3.03
CA LYS A 109 17.59 7.25 -4.28
C LYS A 109 18.44 6.71 -5.43
N GLU A 110 19.63 7.28 -5.62
CA GLU A 110 20.53 6.83 -6.66
C GLU A 110 21.07 5.42 -6.37
N LEU A 111 21.34 5.12 -5.10
CA LEU A 111 21.83 3.81 -4.66
C LEU A 111 20.83 2.70 -4.95
N VAL A 112 19.53 2.92 -4.67
CA VAL A 112 18.47 1.90 -4.81
C VAL A 112 17.71 1.94 -6.14
N ARG A 113 18.11 2.79 -7.09
CA ARG A 113 17.47 2.93 -8.41
C ARG A 113 17.38 1.59 -9.17
N PRO A 114 16.18 1.13 -9.61
CA PRO A 114 15.97 -0.22 -10.15
C PRO A 114 16.84 -0.56 -11.34
N GLU A 115 16.90 0.34 -12.33
CA GLU A 115 17.65 0.12 -13.59
C GLU A 115 19.14 -0.15 -13.35
N SER A 116 19.66 0.25 -12.19
CA SER A 116 21.06 0.13 -11.82
C SER A 116 21.26 -0.50 -10.44
N PHE A 117 20.27 -1.24 -9.94
CA PHE A 117 20.33 -1.83 -8.61
C PHE A 117 21.35 -2.98 -8.59
N PRO A 118 22.39 -2.94 -7.74
CA PRO A 118 23.38 -4.01 -7.69
C PRO A 118 22.78 -5.31 -7.18
N ARG A 119 23.01 -6.40 -7.93
CA ARG A 119 22.47 -7.74 -7.61
C ARG A 119 23.30 -8.52 -6.59
N ASP A 120 24.49 -8.02 -6.25
CA ASP A 120 25.40 -8.64 -5.29
C ASP A 120 25.87 -7.64 -4.22
N TYR A 121 26.33 -8.18 -3.11
CA TYR A 121 26.80 -7.39 -1.97
C TYR A 121 27.99 -6.48 -2.34
N VAL A 122 28.91 -7.00 -3.14
CA VAL A 122 30.12 -6.28 -3.56
C VAL A 122 29.78 -5.12 -4.49
N GLY A 123 28.87 -5.31 -5.44
CA GLY A 123 28.38 -4.27 -6.33
C GLY A 123 27.65 -3.18 -5.57
N PHE A 124 26.89 -3.53 -4.52
CA PHE A 124 26.23 -2.56 -3.65
C PHE A 124 27.24 -1.63 -2.97
N ILE A 125 28.28 -2.20 -2.36
CA ILE A 125 29.36 -1.43 -1.71
C ILE A 125 30.11 -0.57 -2.73
N LYS A 126 30.46 -1.15 -3.89
CA LYS A 126 31.15 -0.41 -4.97
C LYS A 126 30.32 0.79 -5.45
N LYS A 127 29.01 0.64 -5.58
CA LYS A 127 28.10 1.73 -5.96
C LYS A 127 28.10 2.82 -4.89
N CYS A 128 28.00 2.45 -3.61
CA CYS A 128 28.09 3.37 -2.48
C CYS A 128 29.43 4.14 -2.47
N MET A 129 30.56 3.45 -2.66
CA MET A 129 31.88 4.08 -2.75
C MET A 129 31.99 5.03 -3.96
N LYS A 130 31.46 4.66 -5.13
CA LYS A 130 31.44 5.53 -6.31
C LYS A 130 30.57 6.77 -6.14
N GLN A 131 29.42 6.63 -5.47
CA GLN A 131 28.59 7.79 -5.13
C GLN A 131 29.32 8.69 -4.13
N MET A 132 29.96 8.12 -3.11
CA MET A 132 30.84 8.87 -2.21
C MET A 132 32.04 9.48 -2.90
N GLN A 133 32.43 9.05 -4.11
CA GLN A 133 33.46 9.71 -4.90
C GLN A 133 32.89 10.89 -5.70
N SER A 134 31.62 10.83 -6.08
CA SER A 134 30.95 11.85 -6.88
C SER A 134 30.95 13.22 -6.20
N ASP A 135 31.11 14.24 -7.02
CA ASP A 135 31.03 15.65 -6.67
C ASP A 135 29.66 16.06 -6.12
N ARG A 136 28.63 15.29 -6.46
CA ARG A 136 27.23 15.50 -6.05
C ARG A 136 27.03 15.36 -4.53
N TYR A 137 27.82 14.50 -3.89
CA TYR A 137 27.66 14.13 -2.48
C TYR A 137 28.84 14.60 -1.62
N ARG A 138 29.44 15.74 -1.95
CA ARG A 138 30.58 16.32 -1.21
C ARG A 138 30.26 16.70 0.23
N LEU A 139 29.00 17.04 0.51
CA LEU A 139 28.55 17.38 1.86
C LEU A 139 28.57 16.19 2.81
N ALA A 140 28.47 14.96 2.28
CA ALA A 140 28.66 13.75 3.07
C ALA A 140 30.17 13.50 3.26
N ARG A 141 30.62 13.61 4.51
CA ARG A 141 32.00 13.32 4.92
C ARG A 141 32.22 11.83 5.13
N LYS A 142 31.24 11.14 5.73
CA LYS A 142 31.27 9.70 6.00
C LYS A 142 29.87 9.10 5.88
N VAL A 143 29.80 7.91 5.33
CA VAL A 143 28.63 7.03 5.29
C VAL A 143 29.02 5.70 5.91
N ASP A 144 28.37 5.31 6.99
CA ASP A 144 28.51 3.96 7.56
C ASP A 144 27.31 3.12 7.12
N LEU A 145 27.59 2.10 6.31
CA LEU A 145 26.61 1.07 5.95
C LEU A 145 26.66 -0.04 7.00
N GLU A 146 25.67 -0.02 7.89
CA GLU A 146 25.39 -1.08 8.85
C GLU A 146 24.55 -2.17 8.18
N VAL A 147 25.00 -3.41 8.25
CA VAL A 147 24.31 -4.59 7.71
C VAL A 147 24.14 -5.62 8.83
N GLU A 148 22.89 -5.95 9.12
CA GLU A 148 22.52 -6.92 10.14
C GLU A 148 21.68 -8.04 9.51
N HIS A 149 22.09 -9.30 9.71
CA HIS A 149 21.31 -10.45 9.26
C HIS A 149 20.19 -10.71 10.26
N MET A 150 18.96 -10.75 9.77
CA MET A 150 17.76 -11.00 10.57
C MET A 150 17.29 -12.45 10.40
N ASP A 151 16.48 -12.92 11.34
CA ASP A 151 15.85 -14.23 11.25
C ASP A 151 14.77 -14.22 10.15
N ALA A 152 14.63 -15.34 9.43
CA ALA A 152 13.72 -15.46 8.28
C ALA A 152 12.24 -15.21 8.65
N SER A 153 11.85 -15.36 9.92
CA SER A 153 10.51 -15.03 10.42
C SER A 153 10.18 -13.54 10.33
N ASP A 154 11.18 -12.67 10.26
CA ASP A 154 11.00 -11.23 10.10
C ASP A 154 10.87 -10.79 8.63
N ALA A 155 11.03 -11.73 7.68
CA ALA A 155 10.81 -11.48 6.26
C ALA A 155 9.33 -11.16 5.99
N PRO A 156 8.98 -10.03 5.36
CA PRO A 156 7.80 -10.02 4.51
C PRO A 156 7.78 -11.19 3.56
N THR A 157 6.57 -11.70 3.39
CA THR A 157 6.19 -12.51 2.26
C THR A 157 6.51 -11.75 0.98
N SER A 158 7.35 -12.33 0.11
CA SER A 158 7.52 -11.86 -1.27
C SER A 158 6.16 -11.56 -1.92
N PRO A 159 6.09 -10.66 -2.91
CA PRO A 159 4.89 -10.49 -3.71
C PRO A 159 4.36 -11.82 -4.24
N GLY A 160 3.14 -12.17 -3.81
CA GLY A 160 2.48 -13.43 -4.17
C GLY A 160 2.56 -14.56 -3.14
N TYR A 161 3.29 -14.43 -2.03
CA TYR A 161 3.16 -15.35 -0.90
C TYR A 161 2.07 -14.86 0.05
N ASN A 162 0.92 -15.54 0.08
CA ASN A 162 -0.09 -15.28 1.09
C ASN A 162 0.53 -15.58 2.47
N LYS A 163 0.44 -14.64 3.40
CA LYS A 163 0.72 -14.90 4.82
C LYS A 163 -0.08 -16.15 5.20
N VAL A 164 0.60 -17.19 5.71
CA VAL A 164 -0.12 -18.34 6.28
C VAL A 164 -0.88 -17.79 7.47
N ASP A 165 -2.20 -17.76 7.34
CA ASP A 165 -3.08 -17.34 8.42
C ASP A 165 -2.97 -18.40 9.51
N ASN A 166 -2.28 -18.06 10.60
CA ASN A 166 -1.98 -18.99 11.70
C ASN A 166 -3.16 -19.13 12.68
N ARG A 167 -4.29 -18.46 12.40
CA ARG A 167 -5.53 -18.69 13.14
C ARG A 167 -6.03 -20.12 12.91
N PRO A 168 -6.90 -20.65 13.78
CA PRO A 168 -7.49 -21.97 13.58
C PRO A 168 -8.10 -22.09 12.19
N ILE A 169 -7.84 -23.20 11.49
CA ILE A 169 -8.31 -23.42 10.11
C ILE A 169 -9.83 -23.28 10.01
N GLU A 170 -10.54 -23.66 11.08
CA GLU A 170 -11.97 -23.51 11.26
C GLU A 170 -12.43 -22.06 11.12
N GLU A 171 -11.73 -21.12 11.76
CA GLU A 171 -12.05 -19.70 11.72
C GLU A 171 -11.83 -19.12 10.32
N ILE A 172 -10.70 -19.47 9.69
CA ILE A 172 -10.33 -19.02 8.35
C ILE A 172 -11.35 -19.52 7.32
N VAL A 173 -11.71 -20.79 7.41
CA VAL A 173 -12.69 -21.42 6.51
C VAL A 173 -14.06 -20.80 6.73
N ARG A 174 -14.49 -20.57 7.98
CA ARG A 174 -15.78 -19.91 8.28
C ARG A 174 -15.88 -18.51 7.69
N GLU A 175 -14.86 -17.67 7.90
CA GLU A 175 -14.79 -16.30 7.35
C GLU A 175 -14.88 -16.33 5.81
N LYS A 176 -14.14 -17.25 5.19
CA LYS A 176 -14.13 -17.43 3.73
C LYS A 176 -15.47 -17.93 3.20
N LEU A 177 -16.11 -18.91 3.86
CA LEU A 177 -17.43 -19.42 3.50
C LEU A 177 -18.50 -18.33 3.58
N LEU A 178 -18.51 -17.55 4.67
CA LEU A 178 -19.43 -16.43 4.82
C LEU A 178 -19.23 -15.40 3.70
N THR A 179 -17.98 -15.02 3.43
CA THR A 179 -17.64 -14.08 2.35
C THR A 179 -18.12 -14.59 0.99
N VAL A 180 -17.91 -15.88 0.70
CA VAL A 180 -18.32 -16.50 -0.57
C VAL A 180 -19.85 -16.54 -0.68
N LEU A 181 -20.56 -16.93 0.39
CA LEU A 181 -22.02 -16.97 0.40
C LEU A 181 -22.65 -15.57 0.30
N GLU A 182 -22.04 -14.57 0.94
CA GLU A 182 -22.41 -13.16 0.76
C GLU A 182 -22.19 -12.70 -0.67
N SER A 183 -21.08 -13.11 -1.29
CA SER A 183 -20.75 -12.75 -2.68
C SER A 183 -21.62 -13.44 -3.73
N ALA A 184 -22.14 -14.61 -3.39
CA ALA A 184 -22.96 -15.39 -4.29
C ALA A 184 -24.43 -14.99 -4.21
N TYR A 185 -24.89 -14.35 -3.12
CA TYR A 185 -26.28 -13.96 -2.94
C TYR A 185 -26.82 -13.19 -4.16
N PRO A 186 -27.99 -13.58 -4.71
CA PRO A 186 -28.99 -14.51 -4.16
C PRO A 186 -28.76 -15.98 -4.56
N ASN A 187 -27.67 -16.28 -5.26
CA ASN A 187 -27.44 -17.61 -5.82
C ASN A 187 -27.16 -18.62 -4.70
N VAL A 188 -27.75 -19.81 -4.85
CA VAL A 188 -27.56 -20.94 -3.95
C VAL A 188 -26.27 -21.67 -4.33
N LEU A 189 -25.39 -21.89 -3.36
CA LEU A 189 -24.14 -22.64 -3.56
C LEU A 189 -24.24 -24.03 -2.92
N SER A 190 -23.79 -25.06 -3.62
CA SER A 190 -23.70 -26.41 -3.08
C SER A 190 -22.50 -26.55 -2.12
N VAL A 191 -22.51 -27.58 -1.27
CA VAL A 191 -21.35 -27.93 -0.44
C VAL A 191 -20.12 -28.22 -1.31
N GLU A 192 -20.31 -28.88 -2.46
CA GLU A 192 -19.24 -29.16 -3.41
C GLU A 192 -18.59 -27.89 -3.97
N ASP A 193 -19.39 -26.87 -4.31
CA ASP A 193 -18.87 -25.58 -4.77
C ASP A 193 -18.09 -24.85 -3.67
N LEU A 194 -18.62 -24.88 -2.44
CA LEU A 194 -17.99 -24.25 -1.28
C LEU A 194 -16.67 -24.91 -0.92
N VAL A 195 -16.56 -26.25 -1.02
CA VAL A 195 -15.30 -27.00 -0.86
C VAL A 195 -14.29 -26.56 -1.91
N ARG A 196 -14.70 -26.48 -3.18
CA ARG A 196 -13.81 -26.05 -4.28
C ARG A 196 -13.31 -24.62 -4.12
N ILE A 197 -14.19 -23.69 -3.72
CA ILE A 197 -13.85 -22.26 -3.60
C ILE A 197 -13.03 -22.01 -2.31
N SER A 198 -13.39 -22.65 -1.21
CA SER A 198 -12.66 -22.52 0.06
C SER A 198 -11.30 -23.21 0.02
N ALA A 199 -11.14 -24.24 -0.82
CA ALA A 199 -9.99 -25.14 -0.85
C ALA A 199 -9.75 -25.81 0.51
N ALA A 200 -10.83 -26.16 1.20
CA ALA A 200 -10.84 -26.80 2.51
C ALA A 200 -11.55 -28.16 2.46
N ASP A 201 -11.26 -29.03 3.43
CA ASP A 201 -11.89 -30.34 3.54
C ASP A 201 -13.40 -30.24 3.75
N GLU A 202 -14.15 -31.16 3.14
CA GLU A 202 -15.61 -31.20 3.19
C GLU A 202 -16.16 -31.28 4.62
N SER A 203 -15.47 -32.00 5.51
CA SER A 203 -15.82 -32.12 6.92
C SER A 203 -15.72 -30.77 7.65
N VAL A 204 -14.66 -29.99 7.37
CA VAL A 204 -14.47 -28.65 7.94
C VAL A 204 -15.53 -27.71 7.41
N VAL A 205 -15.79 -27.73 6.10
CA VAL A 205 -16.83 -26.90 5.47
C VAL A 205 -18.20 -27.18 6.07
N THR A 206 -18.57 -28.44 6.25
CA THR A 206 -19.88 -28.81 6.81
C THR A 206 -20.02 -28.34 8.25
N LEU A 207 -18.97 -28.49 9.06
CA LEU A 207 -18.97 -28.03 10.46
C LEU A 207 -19.07 -26.50 10.55
N GLN A 208 -18.35 -25.78 9.70
CA GLN A 208 -18.44 -24.31 9.67
C GLN A 208 -19.79 -23.82 9.12
N LEU A 209 -20.42 -24.53 8.18
CA LEU A 209 -21.77 -24.21 7.72
C LEU A 209 -22.81 -24.39 8.83
N GLN A 210 -22.70 -25.44 9.65
CA GLN A 210 -23.55 -25.63 10.83
C GLN A 210 -23.39 -24.48 11.84
N GLU A 211 -22.15 -24.00 12.04
CA GLU A 211 -21.88 -22.86 12.91
C GLU A 211 -22.43 -21.53 12.33
N LEU A 212 -22.34 -21.32 11.02
CA LEU A 212 -22.94 -20.15 10.37
C LEU A 212 -24.48 -20.21 10.42
N GLN A 213 -25.07 -21.40 10.35
CA GLN A 213 -26.51 -21.61 10.53
C GLN A 213 -26.96 -21.35 11.98
N SER A 214 -26.19 -21.82 12.97
CA SER A 214 -26.50 -21.62 14.40
C SER A 214 -26.48 -20.13 14.78
N ARG A 215 -25.66 -19.34 14.07
CA ARG A 215 -25.58 -17.86 14.18
C ARG A 215 -26.62 -17.11 13.35
N ASP A 216 -27.52 -17.81 12.68
CA ASP A 216 -28.57 -17.22 11.83
C ASP A 216 -28.06 -16.43 10.61
N LEU A 217 -26.82 -16.70 10.14
CA LEU A 217 -26.21 -15.96 9.04
C LEU A 217 -26.56 -16.55 7.67
N ILE A 218 -26.85 -17.85 7.59
CA ILE A 218 -27.12 -18.55 6.32
C ILE A 218 -28.36 -19.44 6.44
N GLN A 219 -28.96 -19.80 5.30
CA GLN A 219 -30.10 -20.70 5.26
C GLN A 219 -29.86 -21.87 4.28
N PRO A 220 -30.22 -23.11 4.68
CA PRO A 220 -30.23 -24.24 3.77
C PRO A 220 -31.44 -24.17 2.82
N MET A 221 -31.25 -24.64 1.60
CA MET A 221 -32.28 -24.71 0.55
C MET A 221 -32.66 -26.16 0.28
N GLU A 222 -33.85 -26.39 -0.32
CA GLU A 222 -34.37 -27.74 -0.59
C GLU A 222 -33.46 -28.60 -1.47
N ASN A 223 -32.64 -27.97 -2.31
CA ASN A 223 -31.67 -28.62 -3.19
C ASN A 223 -30.35 -29.01 -2.48
N GLY A 224 -30.27 -28.88 -1.15
CA GLY A 224 -29.06 -29.18 -0.37
C GLY A 224 -27.97 -28.11 -0.46
N GLY A 225 -28.24 -26.98 -1.12
CA GLY A 225 -27.35 -25.82 -1.16
C GLY A 225 -27.62 -24.83 -0.04
N PHE A 226 -26.75 -23.83 0.06
CA PHE A 226 -26.78 -22.78 1.08
C PHE A 226 -26.81 -21.41 0.41
N VAL A 227 -27.52 -20.49 1.05
CA VAL A 227 -27.56 -19.08 0.64
C VAL A 227 -27.43 -18.19 1.87
N ARG A 228 -26.88 -16.99 1.71
CA ARG A 228 -26.85 -15.99 2.78
C ARG A 228 -28.30 -15.68 3.21
N ARG A 229 -28.57 -15.70 4.52
CA ARG A 229 -29.87 -15.28 5.05
C ARG A 229 -29.92 -13.76 5.07
N VAL A 230 -30.95 -13.17 4.47
CA VAL A 230 -31.23 -11.73 4.54
C VAL A 230 -32.50 -11.54 5.35
N LEU A 231 -32.51 -10.56 6.26
CA LEU A 231 -33.61 -10.36 7.22
C LEU A 231 -34.92 -9.84 6.58
N ASP A 232 -34.94 -9.56 5.27
CA ASP A 232 -36.11 -9.02 4.55
C ASP A 232 -36.32 -9.70 3.17
N ASP A 233 -36.74 -10.96 3.18
CA ASP A 233 -37.04 -11.76 1.96
C ASP A 233 -38.39 -11.40 1.29
N LYS A 234 -39.08 -10.32 1.71
CA LYS A 234 -40.45 -10.01 1.25
C LYS A 234 -40.54 -9.41 -0.15
N THR A 235 -39.45 -8.87 -0.71
CA THR A 235 -39.51 -8.07 -1.94
C THR A 235 -39.06 -8.80 -3.20
N GLY A 236 -38.44 -9.98 -3.08
CA GLY A 236 -37.87 -10.69 -4.23
C GLY A 236 -36.70 -9.95 -4.91
N GLU A 237 -36.24 -8.84 -4.33
CA GLU A 237 -35.04 -8.14 -4.78
C GLU A 237 -33.81 -8.84 -4.20
N SER A 238 -32.94 -9.29 -5.09
CA SER A 238 -31.71 -9.99 -4.73
C SER A 238 -30.60 -9.10 -4.17
N ASN A 239 -30.83 -7.78 -4.07
CA ASN A 239 -29.83 -6.82 -3.63
C ASN A 239 -30.35 -6.15 -2.37
N VAL A 240 -29.55 -6.19 -1.30
CA VAL A 240 -29.87 -5.50 -0.06
C VAL A 240 -29.44 -4.04 -0.20
N TYR A 241 -30.41 -3.14 -0.12
CA TYR A 241 -30.18 -1.70 -0.05
C TYR A 241 -30.38 -1.23 1.38
N THR A 242 -29.38 -0.54 1.93
CA THR A 242 -29.55 0.18 3.20
C THR A 242 -29.83 1.64 2.87
N THR A 243 -30.99 2.14 3.30
CA THR A 243 -31.37 3.54 3.10
C THR A 243 -31.34 4.28 4.44
N GLY A 244 -31.06 5.58 4.40
CA GLY A 244 -31.00 6.40 5.59
C GLY A 244 -30.65 7.84 5.28
N TYR A 245 -30.15 8.54 6.30
CA TYR A 245 -29.75 9.93 6.22
C TYR A 245 -28.34 10.11 6.77
N ILE A 246 -27.56 10.96 6.11
CA ILE A 246 -26.30 11.50 6.63
C ILE A 246 -26.42 13.01 6.60
N GLY A 247 -26.53 13.62 7.77
CA GLY A 247 -26.91 15.03 7.86
C GLY A 247 -28.26 15.26 7.19
N GLU A 248 -28.30 16.18 6.24
CA GLU A 248 -29.51 16.55 5.49
C GLU A 248 -29.69 15.73 4.20
N HIS A 249 -28.75 14.84 3.90
CA HIS A 249 -28.70 14.10 2.64
C HIS A 249 -29.33 12.72 2.79
N LYS A 250 -30.19 12.35 1.84
CA LYS A 250 -30.72 10.98 1.70
C LYS A 250 -29.64 10.09 1.10
N VAL A 251 -29.35 8.98 1.76
CA VAL A 251 -28.30 8.06 1.35
C VAL A 251 -28.88 6.67 1.13
N VAL A 252 -28.42 6.02 0.07
CA VAL A 252 -28.62 4.59 -0.17
C VAL A 252 -27.26 3.93 -0.37
N THR A 253 -27.04 2.80 0.28
CA THR A 253 -25.81 2.02 0.15
C THR A 253 -26.14 0.57 -0.20
N THR A 254 -25.21 -0.07 -0.91
CA THR A 254 -25.23 -1.51 -1.17
C THR A 254 -23.80 -2.03 -1.18
N LYS A 255 -23.64 -3.31 -0.82
CA LYS A 255 -22.35 -4.00 -0.90
C LYS A 255 -22.26 -4.66 -2.28
N LEU A 256 -21.13 -4.46 -2.97
CA LEU A 256 -20.89 -5.18 -4.21
C LEU A 256 -20.61 -6.65 -3.88
N PRO A 257 -21.37 -7.60 -4.47
CA PRO A 257 -21.29 -9.02 -4.12
C PRO A 257 -19.88 -9.59 -4.34
N ALA A 258 -19.28 -9.34 -5.50
CA ALA A 258 -17.91 -9.77 -5.79
C ALA A 258 -17.15 -8.68 -6.53
N ILE A 259 -15.88 -8.48 -6.17
CA ILE A 259 -14.96 -7.54 -6.81
C ILE A 259 -13.66 -8.31 -7.11
N GLY A 260 -13.11 -8.16 -8.31
CA GLY A 260 -11.88 -8.82 -8.72
C GLY A 260 -11.83 -9.21 -10.19
N HIS A 261 -10.68 -9.74 -10.61
CA HIS A 261 -10.30 -9.98 -12.01
C HIS A 261 -11.11 -11.04 -12.77
N PHE A 262 -11.98 -11.78 -12.07
CA PHE A 262 -12.75 -12.83 -12.72
C PHE A 262 -14.04 -12.25 -13.29
N ARG A 263 -14.36 -12.66 -14.51
CA ARG A 263 -15.50 -12.16 -15.29
C ARG A 263 -16.83 -12.19 -14.54
N ALA A 264 -17.06 -13.17 -13.67
CA ALA A 264 -18.29 -13.23 -12.87
C ALA A 264 -18.40 -12.09 -11.84
N ALA A 265 -17.30 -11.66 -11.21
CA ALA A 265 -17.29 -10.51 -10.30
C ALA A 265 -17.57 -9.20 -11.03
N GLN A 266 -16.89 -8.99 -12.15
CA GLN A 266 -17.08 -7.85 -13.04
C GLN A 266 -18.55 -7.71 -13.47
N ILE A 267 -19.17 -8.80 -13.96
CA ILE A 267 -20.58 -8.80 -14.36
C ILE A 267 -21.51 -8.55 -13.17
N SER A 268 -21.24 -9.19 -12.03
CA SER A 268 -22.08 -9.08 -10.83
C SER A 268 -22.08 -7.65 -10.26
N SER A 269 -20.90 -7.06 -10.08
CA SER A 269 -20.74 -5.69 -9.57
C SER A 269 -21.35 -4.63 -10.50
N GLY A 270 -21.16 -4.76 -11.83
CA GLY A 270 -21.81 -3.89 -12.81
C GLY A 270 -23.34 -4.01 -12.80
N ASN A 271 -23.87 -5.23 -12.72
CA ASN A 271 -25.32 -5.48 -12.62
C ASN A 271 -25.91 -4.88 -11.34
N THR A 272 -25.27 -5.07 -10.19
CA THR A 272 -25.73 -4.48 -8.91
C THR A 272 -25.73 -2.96 -8.98
N THR A 273 -24.69 -2.36 -9.57
CA THR A 273 -24.60 -0.90 -9.76
C THR A 273 -25.71 -0.39 -10.68
N THR A 274 -25.91 -1.02 -11.83
CA THR A 274 -26.97 -0.65 -12.77
C THR A 274 -28.36 -0.81 -12.16
N ARG A 275 -28.59 -1.85 -11.36
CA ARG A 275 -29.86 -2.04 -10.63
C ARG A 275 -30.08 -0.95 -9.59
N LEU A 276 -29.08 -0.62 -8.78
CA LEU A 276 -29.18 0.45 -7.79
C LEU A 276 -29.53 1.78 -8.46
N LEU A 277 -28.80 2.15 -9.51
CA LEU A 277 -29.03 3.39 -10.26
C LEU A 277 -30.37 3.38 -11.01
N GLY A 278 -30.84 2.19 -11.42
CA GLY A 278 -32.15 1.97 -12.02
C GLY A 278 -33.32 2.05 -11.03
N THR A 279 -33.14 1.58 -9.79
CA THR A 279 -34.16 1.65 -8.74
C THR A 279 -34.25 3.06 -8.15
N PHE A 280 -33.10 3.70 -7.90
CA PHE A 280 -33.02 5.03 -7.29
C PHE A 280 -32.63 6.07 -8.34
N GLN A 281 -33.61 6.52 -9.12
CA GLN A 281 -33.41 7.43 -10.25
C GLN A 281 -32.81 8.78 -9.86
N ASN A 282 -33.13 9.28 -8.65
CA ASN A 282 -32.73 10.60 -8.16
C ASN A 282 -31.36 10.63 -7.45
N ILE A 283 -30.48 9.68 -7.73
CA ILE A 283 -29.10 9.73 -7.21
C ILE A 283 -28.33 10.84 -7.92
N GLU A 284 -27.79 11.78 -7.15
CA GLU A 284 -26.99 12.91 -7.63
C GLU A 284 -25.48 12.59 -7.58
N HIS A 285 -25.02 12.06 -6.45
CA HIS A 285 -23.61 11.73 -6.22
C HIS A 285 -23.40 10.24 -5.96
N VAL A 286 -22.35 9.66 -6.55
CA VAL A 286 -21.97 8.26 -6.35
C VAL A 286 -20.60 8.17 -5.67
N PHE A 287 -20.54 7.47 -4.52
CA PHE A 287 -19.29 7.21 -3.81
C PHE A 287 -18.90 5.73 -3.95
N LEU A 288 -17.68 5.46 -4.43
CA LEU A 288 -17.07 4.13 -4.38
C LEU A 288 -16.17 4.05 -3.15
N VAL A 289 -16.66 3.38 -2.10
CA VAL A 289 -16.02 3.31 -0.78
C VAL A 289 -15.46 1.92 -0.55
N GLY A 290 -14.23 1.82 -0.04
CA GLY A 290 -13.61 0.51 0.24
C GLY A 290 -12.16 0.61 0.68
N CYS A 291 -11.44 -0.49 0.53
CA CYS A 291 -9.99 -0.53 0.77
C CYS A 291 -9.22 -0.51 -0.54
N SER A 292 -7.98 -0.03 -0.51
CA SER A 292 -7.03 -0.14 -1.60
C SER A 292 -5.64 -0.41 -1.03
N GLY A 293 -4.70 -0.77 -1.92
CA GLY A 293 -3.31 -0.86 -1.54
C GLY A 293 -2.53 0.41 -1.87
N SER A 294 -1.59 0.75 -0.99
CA SER A 294 -0.75 1.94 -1.10
C SER A 294 0.44 1.70 -2.03
N VAL A 295 0.69 2.67 -2.93
CA VAL A 295 1.95 2.76 -3.69
C VAL A 295 2.80 3.83 -2.98
N PRO A 296 3.70 3.47 -2.06
CA PRO A 296 4.43 4.46 -1.28
C PRO A 296 5.44 5.19 -2.17
N HIS A 297 5.47 6.52 -2.05
CA HIS A 297 6.45 7.33 -2.79
C HIS A 297 7.86 7.14 -2.22
N PHE A 298 8.69 6.32 -2.87
CA PHE A 298 9.98 5.84 -2.35
C PHE A 298 11.02 6.90 -1.91
N THR A 299 10.85 8.19 -2.21
CA THR A 299 11.82 9.26 -1.85
C THR A 299 11.23 10.46 -1.13
N ASP A 300 9.91 10.54 -0.95
CA ASP A 300 9.26 11.74 -0.42
C ASP A 300 8.31 11.31 0.69
N TYR A 301 8.78 11.49 1.93
CA TYR A 301 8.04 11.10 3.13
C TYR A 301 6.63 11.71 3.16
N TYR A 302 6.45 12.94 2.66
CA TYR A 302 5.16 13.61 2.65
C TYR A 302 4.19 13.04 1.62
N LYS A 303 4.66 12.14 0.74
CA LYS A 303 3.87 11.42 -0.25
C LYS A 303 3.77 9.92 0.04
N HIS A 304 4.22 9.47 1.22
CA HIS A 304 4.01 8.09 1.63
C HIS A 304 2.56 7.88 2.02
N GLY A 305 1.80 7.08 1.27
CA GLY A 305 0.53 6.53 1.77
C GLY A 305 0.83 5.45 2.80
N ARG A 306 0.33 5.62 4.03
CA ARG A 306 0.49 4.66 5.14
C ARG A 306 -0.79 3.87 5.38
N LEU A 307 -0.65 2.71 6.02
CA LEU A 307 -1.83 1.93 6.37
C LEU A 307 -2.72 2.70 7.35
N GLY A 308 -4.02 2.71 7.07
CA GLY A 308 -5.02 3.51 7.77
C GLY A 308 -5.21 4.93 7.23
N ASP A 309 -4.35 5.41 6.33
CA ASP A 309 -4.62 6.66 5.60
C ASP A 309 -5.78 6.47 4.62
N VAL A 310 -6.42 7.57 4.24
CA VAL A 310 -7.52 7.57 3.27
C VAL A 310 -7.09 8.33 2.02
N VAL A 311 -7.18 7.67 0.88
CA VAL A 311 -6.96 8.26 -0.45
C VAL A 311 -8.31 8.61 -1.05
N ILE A 312 -8.40 9.82 -1.59
CA ILE A 312 -9.61 10.34 -2.25
C ILE A 312 -9.24 10.67 -3.69
N SER A 313 -10.02 10.16 -4.64
CA SER A 313 -9.74 10.41 -6.05
C SER A 313 -10.07 11.86 -6.43
N THR A 314 -9.08 12.59 -6.93
CA THR A 314 -9.21 13.94 -7.48
C THR A 314 -8.77 13.95 -8.94
N CYS A 315 -9.31 14.89 -9.73
CA CYS A 315 -8.91 15.06 -11.12
C CYS A 315 -7.43 15.38 -11.24
N ASP A 316 -6.74 14.66 -12.11
CA ASP A 316 -5.39 15.00 -12.53
C ASP A 316 -5.38 16.11 -13.59
N SER A 317 -4.21 16.36 -14.21
CA SER A 317 -4.07 17.34 -15.28
C SER A 317 -4.93 17.04 -16.52
N ASN A 318 -5.35 15.78 -16.70
CA ASN A 318 -6.19 15.32 -17.80
C ASN A 318 -7.69 15.22 -17.39
N GLY A 319 -8.03 15.56 -16.14
CA GLY A 319 -9.38 15.43 -15.59
C GLY A 319 -9.72 14.03 -15.07
N SER A 320 -8.85 13.05 -15.26
CA SER A 320 -9.08 11.66 -14.91
C SER A 320 -8.94 11.45 -13.40
N ILE A 321 -9.79 10.58 -12.85
CA ILE A 321 -9.76 10.20 -11.43
C ILE A 321 -9.43 8.72 -11.22
N TYR A 322 -9.50 7.91 -12.27
CA TYR A 322 -9.24 6.48 -12.23
C TYR A 322 -8.61 5.99 -13.53
N TYR A 323 -7.65 5.08 -13.40
CA TYR A 323 -6.88 4.49 -14.48
C TYR A 323 -6.95 2.98 -14.40
N TYR A 324 -7.23 2.32 -15.52
CA TYR A 324 -7.27 0.86 -15.62
C TYR A 324 -6.49 0.40 -16.85
N CYS A 325 -5.61 -0.59 -16.67
CA CYS A 325 -4.94 -1.24 -17.79
C CYS A 325 -5.77 -2.41 -18.28
N ASP A 326 -6.45 -2.23 -19.41
CA ASP A 326 -7.33 -3.22 -20.02
C ASP A 326 -6.54 -4.37 -20.67
N LYS A 327 -5.40 -4.03 -21.26
CA LYS A 327 -4.55 -5.00 -21.96
C LYS A 327 -3.11 -4.56 -21.99
N ILE A 328 -2.20 -5.52 -21.81
CA ILE A 328 -0.77 -5.35 -22.06
C ILE A 328 -0.45 -6.13 -23.34
N THR A 329 0.11 -5.46 -24.32
CA THR A 329 0.55 -6.08 -25.58
C THR A 329 2.03 -5.83 -25.80
N GLN A 330 2.75 -6.85 -26.24
CA GLN A 330 4.14 -6.69 -26.64
C GLN A 330 4.21 -6.66 -28.17
N ASP A 331 4.91 -5.68 -28.73
CA ASP A 331 5.13 -5.63 -30.17
C ASP A 331 6.25 -6.58 -30.63
N LYS A 332 6.51 -6.60 -31.93
CA LYS A 332 7.54 -7.47 -32.54
C LYS A 332 8.96 -7.04 -32.18
N GLU A 333 9.15 -5.79 -31.79
CA GLU A 333 10.44 -5.25 -31.32
C GLU A 333 10.68 -5.53 -29.82
N GLY A 334 9.66 -6.03 -29.11
CA GLY A 334 9.73 -6.36 -27.69
C GLY A 334 9.28 -5.25 -26.76
N GLU A 335 8.79 -4.12 -27.30
CA GLU A 335 8.27 -3.01 -26.50
C GLU A 335 6.88 -3.34 -25.95
N ILE A 336 6.65 -2.93 -24.70
CA ILE A 336 5.41 -3.19 -23.97
C ILE A 336 4.47 -1.99 -24.13
N HIS A 337 3.31 -2.23 -24.72
CA HIS A 337 2.23 -1.26 -24.88
C HIS A 337 1.11 -1.54 -23.89
N TYR A 338 0.69 -0.50 -23.17
CA TYR A 338 -0.39 -0.55 -22.20
C TYR A 338 -1.64 0.09 -22.79
N GLN A 339 -2.70 -0.69 -22.94
CA GLN A 339 -4.01 -0.18 -23.33
C GLN A 339 -4.74 0.31 -22.07
N MET A 340 -4.78 1.62 -21.88
CA MET A 340 -5.38 2.24 -20.70
C MET A 340 -6.81 2.71 -20.97
N LYS A 341 -7.70 2.51 -20.00
CA LYS A 341 -9.01 3.16 -19.88
C LYS A 341 -8.97 4.15 -18.72
N THR A 342 -9.65 5.28 -18.89
CA THR A 342 -9.68 6.37 -17.91
C THR A 342 -11.09 6.90 -17.73
N TRP A 343 -11.45 7.27 -16.50
CA TRP A 343 -12.76 7.83 -16.17
C TRP A 343 -12.60 9.17 -15.45
N ALA A 344 -13.50 10.10 -15.78
CA ALA A 344 -13.54 11.45 -15.24
C ALA A 344 -15.01 11.83 -14.94
N PRO A 345 -15.31 12.38 -13.75
CA PRO A 345 -16.62 12.97 -13.47
C PRO A 345 -16.77 14.27 -14.27
N LYS A 346 -17.97 14.53 -14.80
CA LYS A 346 -18.25 15.81 -15.47
C LYS A 346 -18.60 16.90 -14.45
N GLU A 347 -19.21 16.51 -13.33
CA GLU A 347 -19.56 17.40 -12.23
C GLU A 347 -18.55 17.26 -11.10
N LEU A 348 -17.85 18.36 -10.80
CA LEU A 348 -16.71 18.37 -9.88
C LEU A 348 -17.08 18.83 -8.46
N GLU A 349 -18.35 18.74 -8.07
CA GLU A 349 -18.79 19.23 -6.75
C GLU A 349 -18.10 18.48 -5.61
N LEU A 350 -18.06 17.15 -5.69
CA LEU A 350 -17.35 16.31 -4.71
C LEU A 350 -15.87 16.68 -4.63
N GLN A 351 -15.21 16.89 -5.77
CA GLN A 351 -13.80 17.28 -5.84
C GLN A 351 -13.58 18.69 -5.28
N LYS A 352 -14.52 19.63 -5.47
CA LYS A 352 -14.46 20.98 -4.89
C LYS A 352 -14.61 20.94 -3.36
N VAL A 353 -15.52 20.12 -2.83
CA VAL A 353 -15.68 19.94 -1.37
C VAL A 353 -14.39 19.39 -0.77
N VAL A 354 -13.79 18.36 -1.38
CA VAL A 354 -12.51 17.80 -0.90
C VAL A 354 -11.37 18.81 -1.04
N GLY A 355 -11.36 19.61 -2.11
CA GLY A 355 -10.41 20.72 -2.26
C GLY A 355 -10.50 21.72 -1.11
N LYS A 356 -11.71 22.08 -0.67
CA LYS A 356 -11.92 22.95 0.50
C LYS A 356 -11.43 22.28 1.79
N LEU A 357 -11.78 21.01 2.02
CA LEU A 357 -11.33 20.26 3.20
C LEU A 357 -9.80 20.19 3.26
N ARG A 358 -9.13 19.99 2.11
CA ARG A 358 -7.68 20.01 2.00
C ARG A 358 -7.10 21.38 2.33
N SER A 359 -7.65 22.46 1.81
CA SER A 359 -7.19 23.82 2.15
C SER A 359 -7.32 24.11 3.65
N THR A 360 -8.40 23.65 4.28
CA THR A 360 -8.57 23.78 5.74
C THR A 360 -7.49 23.01 6.50
N LEU A 361 -7.19 21.77 6.09
CA LEU A 361 -6.10 20.96 6.67
C LEU A 361 -4.72 21.63 6.55
N GLU A 362 -4.46 22.30 5.44
CA GLU A 362 -3.20 23.04 5.23
C GLU A 362 -3.07 24.23 6.19
N THR A 363 -4.20 24.82 6.62
CA THR A 363 -4.22 25.93 7.60
C THR A 363 -4.31 25.48 9.05
N ASP A 364 -5.02 24.38 9.32
CA ASP A 364 -5.18 23.78 10.64
C ASP A 364 -4.93 22.27 10.56
N PRO A 365 -3.69 21.83 10.87
CA PRO A 365 -3.33 20.41 10.88
C PRO A 365 -4.13 19.55 11.86
N ASN A 366 -4.85 20.14 12.82
CA ASN A 366 -5.70 19.40 13.77
C ASN A 366 -7.15 19.25 13.28
N PHE A 367 -7.49 19.81 12.11
CA PHE A 367 -8.82 19.70 11.53
C PHE A 367 -9.06 18.28 10.99
N ALA A 368 -9.54 17.39 11.87
CA ALA A 368 -9.79 15.99 11.56
C ALA A 368 -11.21 15.54 11.96
N PRO A 369 -12.28 16.11 11.35
CA PRO A 369 -13.66 15.81 11.72
C PRO A 369 -14.05 14.31 11.59
N TRP A 370 -13.38 13.57 10.71
CA TRP A 370 -13.59 12.12 10.56
C TRP A 370 -13.18 11.31 11.79
N GLU A 371 -12.28 11.81 12.66
CA GLU A 371 -11.87 11.06 13.85
C GLU A 371 -13.02 10.78 14.79
N GLN A 372 -13.98 11.69 14.90
CA GLN A 372 -15.20 11.46 15.67
C GLN A 372 -16.01 10.31 15.08
N TYR A 373 -16.18 10.29 13.76
CA TYR A 373 -16.94 9.24 13.09
C TYR A 373 -16.24 7.88 13.11
N ILE A 374 -14.90 7.86 13.16
CA ILE A 374 -14.14 6.62 13.41
C ILE A 374 -14.45 6.09 14.81
N ARG A 375 -14.43 6.94 15.85
CA ARG A 375 -14.77 6.52 17.22
C ARG A 375 -16.20 6.02 17.34
N GLU A 376 -17.17 6.76 16.80
CA GLU A 376 -18.58 6.34 16.75
C GLU A 376 -18.74 4.99 16.03
N GLY A 377 -18.08 4.82 14.89
CA GLY A 377 -18.12 3.57 14.14
C GLY A 377 -17.48 2.41 14.88
N GLN A 378 -16.37 2.62 15.59
CA GLN A 378 -15.76 1.60 16.44
C GLN A 378 -16.72 1.16 17.54
N GLU A 379 -17.37 2.09 18.24
CA GLU A 379 -18.37 1.78 19.27
C GLU A 379 -19.55 0.97 18.71
N LEU A 380 -20.08 1.35 17.56
CA LEU A 380 -21.18 0.64 16.90
C LEU A 380 -20.80 -0.76 16.42
N LEU A 381 -19.54 -0.97 16.05
CA LEU A 381 -19.05 -2.22 15.46
C LEU A 381 -18.36 -3.15 16.47
N GLN A 382 -18.28 -2.78 17.76
CA GLN A 382 -17.64 -3.59 18.81
C GLN A 382 -18.17 -5.02 18.92
N SER A 383 -19.43 -5.27 18.57
CA SER A 383 -20.05 -6.59 18.64
C SER A 383 -19.90 -7.44 17.36
N GLN A 384 -19.25 -6.91 16.33
CA GLN A 384 -19.06 -7.61 15.06
C GLN A 384 -17.90 -8.61 15.14
N GLU A 385 -17.87 -9.59 14.23
CA GLU A 385 -16.77 -10.58 14.17
C GLU A 385 -15.42 -9.95 13.79
N GLN A 386 -15.43 -8.81 13.09
CA GLN A 386 -14.23 -8.11 12.65
C GLN A 386 -13.75 -7.09 13.69
N ASP A 387 -12.43 -6.99 13.87
CA ASP A 387 -11.81 -5.98 14.72
C ASP A 387 -11.55 -4.69 13.94
N TYR A 388 -12.30 -3.63 14.27
CA TYR A 388 -12.19 -2.29 13.68
C TYR A 388 -11.26 -1.35 14.45
N THR A 389 -10.50 -1.86 15.43
CA THR A 389 -9.49 -1.05 16.13
C THR A 389 -8.26 -0.83 15.25
N ARG A 390 -7.52 0.26 15.52
CA ARG A 390 -6.32 0.58 14.76
C ARG A 390 -5.22 -0.44 15.07
N PRO A 391 -4.70 -1.20 14.08
CA PRO A 391 -3.61 -2.12 14.33
C PRO A 391 -2.33 -1.42 14.81
N PRO A 392 -1.42 -2.12 15.51
CA PRO A 392 -0.18 -1.53 16.00
C PRO A 392 0.68 -0.92 14.88
N ARG A 393 1.33 0.21 15.16
CA ARG A 393 2.24 0.88 14.18
C ARG A 393 3.37 -0.02 13.69
N ALA A 394 3.78 -1.04 14.45
CA ALA A 394 4.79 -2.00 14.03
C ALA A 394 4.33 -2.90 12.86
N ASN A 395 3.02 -3.00 12.63
CA ASN A 395 2.40 -3.74 11.53
C ASN A 395 2.25 -2.88 10.27
N ASP A 396 2.48 -1.56 10.36
CA ASP A 396 2.61 -0.65 9.22
C ASP A 396 4.05 -0.71 8.67
N ARG A 397 4.34 -1.79 7.95
CA ARG A 397 5.63 -2.02 7.31
C ARG A 397 5.55 -1.57 5.86
N LEU A 398 6.25 -0.48 5.53
CA LEU A 398 6.25 0.07 4.19
C LEU A 398 6.96 -0.88 3.23
N TYR A 399 6.16 -1.49 2.34
CA TYR A 399 6.68 -2.34 1.28
C TYR A 399 6.75 -1.59 -0.04
N MET A 400 7.83 -1.81 -0.77
CA MET A 400 8.16 -1.02 -1.96
C MET A 400 8.21 -1.92 -3.19
N GLY A 401 7.20 -1.80 -4.05
CA GLY A 401 7.36 -2.04 -5.48
C GLY A 401 7.81 -0.74 -6.13
N ILE A 402 8.82 -0.78 -7.00
CA ILE A 402 9.28 0.44 -7.67
C ILE A 402 8.39 0.65 -8.92
N GLY A 403 7.57 1.70 -8.91
CA GLY A 403 6.65 2.06 -9.98
C GLY A 403 6.01 3.44 -9.74
N GLU A 404 5.36 3.98 -10.77
CA GLU A 404 4.60 5.24 -10.69
C GLU A 404 3.15 4.94 -10.30
N GLY A 405 2.63 5.60 -9.27
CA GLY A 405 1.26 5.43 -8.78
C GLY A 405 1.08 5.96 -7.35
N GLN A 406 -0.17 6.20 -6.93
CA GLN A 406 -0.50 6.60 -5.55
C GLN A 406 -1.13 5.46 -4.75
N SER A 407 -2.04 4.73 -5.39
CA SER A 407 -2.70 3.54 -4.85
C SER A 407 -3.16 2.65 -6.00
N PHE A 408 -3.35 1.36 -5.72
CA PHE A 408 -3.94 0.41 -6.66
C PHE A 408 -5.15 -0.24 -5.99
N ASP A 409 -6.11 -0.62 -6.80
CA ASP A 409 -7.35 -1.21 -6.35
C ASP A 409 -7.76 -2.32 -7.30
N THR A 410 -8.63 -3.20 -6.82
CA THR A 410 -9.28 -4.22 -7.64
C THR A 410 -10.17 -3.57 -8.71
N GLU A 411 -10.33 -4.22 -9.86
CA GLU A 411 -10.88 -3.62 -11.09
C GLU A 411 -12.31 -3.08 -10.92
N PHE A 412 -12.52 -1.78 -11.16
CA PHE A 412 -13.83 -1.10 -11.12
C PHE A 412 -14.35 -0.68 -12.51
N ASP A 413 -13.74 -1.15 -13.60
CA ASP A 413 -14.11 -0.78 -14.97
C ASP A 413 -15.62 -0.98 -15.24
N GLN A 414 -16.18 -2.16 -14.91
CA GLN A 414 -17.60 -2.43 -15.12
C GLN A 414 -18.53 -1.58 -14.24
N VAL A 415 -18.09 -1.26 -13.02
CA VAL A 415 -18.85 -0.41 -12.09
C VAL A 415 -18.85 1.02 -12.64
N LEU A 416 -17.70 1.51 -13.09
CA LEU A 416 -17.56 2.84 -13.69
C LEU A 416 -18.33 2.97 -15.00
N ASP A 417 -18.27 1.95 -15.86
CA ASP A 417 -19.06 1.89 -17.09
C ASP A 417 -20.57 1.90 -16.78
N SER A 418 -20.98 1.27 -15.67
CA SER A 418 -22.37 1.33 -15.20
C SER A 418 -22.75 2.72 -14.70
N ILE A 419 -21.88 3.41 -13.96
CA ILE A 419 -22.11 4.78 -13.46
C ILE A 419 -22.23 5.76 -14.62
N VAL A 420 -21.26 5.76 -15.53
CA VAL A 420 -21.24 6.64 -16.70
C VAL A 420 -22.37 6.29 -17.67
N GLY A 421 -22.65 5.01 -17.88
CA GLY A 421 -23.75 4.53 -18.72
C GLY A 421 -25.13 4.96 -18.22
N ASN A 422 -25.31 5.07 -16.89
CA ASN A 422 -26.52 5.62 -16.26
C ASN A 422 -26.48 7.15 -16.10
N ARG A 423 -25.54 7.83 -16.78
CA ARG A 423 -25.40 9.30 -16.81
C ARG A 423 -25.23 9.94 -15.43
N LYS A 424 -24.56 9.23 -14.52
CA LYS A 424 -24.16 9.80 -13.23
C LYS A 424 -22.84 10.53 -13.42
N ASP A 425 -22.93 11.85 -13.45
CA ASP A 425 -21.83 12.73 -13.82
C ASP A 425 -21.01 13.21 -12.62
N SER A 426 -21.48 12.99 -11.39
CA SER A 426 -20.76 13.24 -10.13
C SER A 426 -20.44 11.94 -9.40
N PHE A 427 -19.17 11.55 -9.38
CA PHE A 427 -18.71 10.38 -8.64
C PHE A 427 -17.27 10.52 -8.13
N MET A 428 -16.93 9.75 -7.11
CA MET A 428 -15.56 9.68 -6.57
C MET A 428 -15.25 8.34 -5.90
N PHE A 429 -13.96 8.03 -5.80
CA PHE A 429 -13.43 6.97 -4.96
C PHE A 429 -12.94 7.51 -3.63
N VAL A 430 -13.24 6.79 -2.56
CA VAL A 430 -12.67 7.01 -1.23
C VAL A 430 -12.18 5.67 -0.69
N ARG A 431 -10.86 5.54 -0.50
CA ARG A 431 -10.21 4.27 -0.17
C ARG A 431 -9.36 4.36 1.08
N GLY A 432 -9.58 3.44 2.00
CA GLY A 432 -8.68 3.23 3.13
C GLY A 432 -7.51 2.35 2.69
N LEU A 433 -6.28 2.77 3.01
CA LEU A 433 -5.09 2.00 2.71
C LEU A 433 -4.97 0.84 3.69
N ALA A 434 -5.13 -0.39 3.18
CA ALA A 434 -5.11 -1.60 3.99
C ALA A 434 -3.88 -2.47 3.75
N ASP A 435 -3.24 -2.34 2.59
CA ASP A 435 -2.03 -3.07 2.21
C ASP A 435 -1.11 -2.24 1.30
N TYR A 436 -0.03 -2.84 0.80
CA TYR A 436 0.94 -2.23 -0.10
C TYR A 436 1.02 -2.98 -1.45
N VAL A 437 1.52 -2.31 -2.50
CA VAL A 437 1.63 -2.84 -3.90
C VAL A 437 2.43 -4.12 -4.01
N ASP A 438 3.26 -4.40 -3.03
CA ASP A 438 4.02 -5.65 -2.98
C ASP A 438 3.13 -6.89 -2.86
N GLY A 439 1.80 -6.78 -2.85
CA GLY A 439 0.91 -7.94 -2.81
C GLY A 439 0.80 -8.57 -1.42
N SER A 440 1.32 -7.90 -0.38
CA SER A 440 1.10 -8.29 1.01
C SER A 440 -0.36 -8.09 1.38
N ARG A 441 -1.20 -9.13 1.34
CA ARG A 441 -2.60 -9.02 1.77
C ARG A 441 -2.69 -8.89 3.29
N ASN A 442 -2.70 -7.66 3.78
CA ASN A 442 -2.76 -7.39 5.22
C ASN A 442 -4.22 -7.32 5.71
N LYS A 443 -4.83 -8.51 5.87
CA LYS A 443 -6.23 -8.64 6.30
C LYS A 443 -6.53 -7.93 7.62
N GLU A 444 -5.55 -7.81 8.52
CA GLU A 444 -5.69 -7.15 9.82
C GLU A 444 -6.06 -5.65 9.68
N TRP A 445 -5.55 -4.97 8.64
CA TRP A 445 -5.80 -3.54 8.45
C TRP A 445 -7.09 -3.24 7.69
N GLN A 446 -7.67 -4.22 6.99
CA GLN A 446 -8.85 -4.01 6.14
C GLN A 446 -10.06 -3.47 6.90
N PRO A 447 -10.46 -3.98 8.08
CA PRO A 447 -11.61 -3.44 8.79
C PRO A 447 -11.39 -1.98 9.21
N TYR A 448 -10.24 -1.68 9.83
CA TYR A 448 -9.91 -0.31 10.24
C TYR A 448 -9.83 0.65 9.05
N ALA A 449 -9.18 0.25 7.96
CA ALA A 449 -9.07 1.06 6.74
C ALA A 449 -10.45 1.32 6.10
N ALA A 450 -11.31 0.31 6.04
CA ALA A 450 -12.68 0.46 5.54
C ALA A 450 -13.49 1.44 6.41
N LEU A 451 -13.33 1.38 7.73
CA LEU A 451 -13.96 2.32 8.65
C LEU A 451 -13.44 3.75 8.46
N CYS A 452 -12.13 3.95 8.31
CA CYS A 452 -11.56 5.25 8.00
C CYS A 452 -12.16 5.84 6.71
N ALA A 453 -12.27 5.03 5.64
CA ALA A 453 -12.86 5.46 4.38
C ALA A 453 -14.33 5.89 4.57
N ALA A 454 -15.12 5.09 5.29
CA ALA A 454 -16.52 5.41 5.58
C ALA A 454 -16.68 6.71 6.41
N ALA A 455 -15.82 6.92 7.40
CA ALA A 455 -15.80 8.13 8.21
C ALA A 455 -15.45 9.39 7.40
N VAL A 456 -14.52 9.28 6.46
CA VAL A 456 -14.19 10.36 5.53
C VAL A 456 -15.35 10.64 4.58
N VAL A 457 -16.03 9.62 4.06
CA VAL A 457 -17.25 9.80 3.24
C VAL A 457 -18.34 10.53 4.02
N LYS A 458 -18.59 10.13 5.28
CA LYS A 458 -19.56 10.83 6.16
C LYS A 458 -19.20 12.31 6.32
N THR A 459 -17.91 12.63 6.43
CA THR A 459 -17.41 14.02 6.48
C THR A 459 -17.68 14.77 5.18
N ILE A 460 -17.39 14.16 4.02
CA ILE A 460 -17.61 14.78 2.71
C ILE A 460 -19.10 15.05 2.51
N ILE A 461 -19.97 14.09 2.81
CA ILE A 461 -21.42 14.24 2.67
C ILE A 461 -21.95 15.37 3.56
N ASN A 462 -21.52 15.43 4.83
CA ASN A 462 -21.91 16.53 5.73
C ASN A 462 -21.35 17.91 5.29
N SER A 463 -20.36 17.92 4.38
CA SER A 463 -19.79 19.15 3.82
C SER A 463 -20.40 19.52 2.47
N LEU A 464 -21.28 18.68 1.91
CA LEU A 464 -22.02 19.00 0.69
C LEU A 464 -23.14 19.99 0.99
N HIS A 465 -23.26 20.97 0.11
CA HIS A 465 -24.32 21.96 0.19
C HIS A 465 -25.63 21.33 -0.27
N ASN A 466 -26.72 21.52 0.47
CA ASN A 466 -28.03 21.04 0.04
C ASN A 466 -28.78 22.16 -0.71
N SER A 467 -28.66 22.18 -2.04
CA SER A 467 -29.33 23.17 -2.89
C SER A 467 -30.86 23.13 -2.81
N GLN A 468 -31.46 21.99 -2.44
CA GLN A 468 -32.93 21.85 -2.36
C GLN A 468 -33.54 22.48 -1.10
N LEU A 469 -32.74 22.77 -0.07
CA LEU A 469 -33.21 23.46 1.14
C LEU A 469 -33.19 24.99 1.01
N ASP A 470 -32.38 25.53 0.10
CA ASP A 470 -32.32 26.97 -0.17
C ASP A 470 -33.53 27.49 -0.97
N ASP A 471 -34.22 26.59 -1.68
CA ASP A 471 -35.40 26.87 -2.51
C ASP A 471 -36.74 26.70 -1.74
N LEU A 472 -36.70 26.44 -0.43
CA LEU A 472 -37.83 26.35 0.50
C LEU A 472 -37.88 27.57 1.44
#